data_AF-A0A7C4U4N8-F1
#
_entry.id   AF-A0A7C4U4N8-F1
#
_cell.length_a   1.000
_cell.length_b   1.000
_cell.length_c   1.000
_cell.angle_alpha   90.00
_cell.angle_beta   90.00
_cell.angle_gamma   90.00
#
_symmetry.space_group_name_H-M   'P 1'
#
loop_
_entity.id
_entity.type
_entity.pdbx_description
1 polymer ?
#
loop_
_entity_poly.entity_id
_entity_poly.type
_entity_poly.pdbx_seq_one_letter_code
_entity_poly.pdbx_strand_id
1 'polypeptide(L)'
;ILDACNSGQAIRDLVKVGNDGQGYIAARSDEQSQQIKAIDKLNEQSGFFILSASASNQSAYEMGRYSQGLLTYSLLKAIKQQPDILEQGKYLDVSRWFSAAEKTVTELTKENGARQQPQIVSNTNFNIGIVDEEVMTKIILPQEKPLFTNSNLQNADENIAYDDKELSKLLDTKLSDISARGSDGPIVYTPNLKTGDVWVLSGRYEIKGNSIVARINIRQGNATPKYRFELTGTTDKLNELATAIAEKATSLVK
;
A
#
# COMPACT_ATOMS: atom_id res chain seq x y z
N ILE A 1 19.06 -1.07 3.74
CA ILE A 1 17.59 -0.89 3.71
C ILE A 1 16.96 -2.17 4.23
N LEU A 2 16.05 -2.09 5.20
CA LEU A 2 15.37 -3.22 5.84
C LEU A 2 13.86 -3.05 5.68
N ASP A 3 13.26 -3.72 4.70
CA ASP A 3 11.81 -3.73 4.47
C ASP A 3 11.15 -4.95 5.13
N ALA A 4 10.97 -4.88 6.44
CA ALA A 4 10.39 -5.96 7.25
C ALA A 4 9.67 -5.42 8.50
N CYS A 5 8.70 -6.17 9.01
CA CYS A 5 8.05 -5.87 10.28
C CYS A 5 9.06 -5.82 11.42
N ASN A 6 8.86 -4.87 12.36
CA ASN A 6 9.75 -4.65 13.50
C ASN A 6 11.22 -4.39 13.11
N SER A 7 11.50 -3.96 11.88
CA SER A 7 12.87 -3.68 11.41
C SER A 7 13.56 -2.58 12.21
N GLY A 8 12.79 -1.69 12.86
CA GLY A 8 13.33 -0.72 13.82
C GLY A 8 13.95 -1.36 15.07
N GLN A 9 13.60 -2.61 15.40
CA GLN A 9 14.24 -3.35 16.49
C GLN A 9 15.66 -3.77 16.09
N ALA A 10 15.86 -4.21 14.84
CA ALA A 10 17.19 -4.50 14.31
C ALA A 10 18.09 -3.26 14.32
N ILE A 11 17.54 -2.07 14.03
CA ILE A 11 18.28 -0.81 14.18
C ILE A 11 18.64 -0.58 15.65
N ARG A 12 17.70 -0.73 16.57
CA ARG A 12 17.97 -0.54 18.01
C ARG A 12 19.04 -1.50 18.51
N ASP A 13 18.98 -2.76 18.12
CA ASP A 13 19.94 -3.76 18.55
C ASP A 13 21.32 -3.47 17.95
N LEU A 14 21.40 -3.05 16.69
CA LEU A 14 22.66 -2.67 16.04
C LEU A 14 23.27 -1.38 16.63
N VAL A 15 22.44 -0.38 16.94
CA VAL A 15 22.88 0.87 17.59
C VAL A 15 23.25 0.63 19.06
N LYS A 16 22.55 -0.29 19.75
CA LYS A 16 22.91 -0.72 21.12
C LYS A 16 24.21 -1.53 21.15
N VAL A 17 24.49 -2.34 20.14
CA VAL A 17 25.80 -3.01 20.00
C VAL A 17 26.94 -1.98 19.88
N GLY A 18 26.66 -0.77 19.40
CA GLY A 18 27.62 0.34 19.38
C GLY A 18 27.75 1.11 20.71
N ASN A 19 26.74 1.07 21.60
CA ASN A 19 26.67 1.94 22.79
C ASN A 19 26.69 1.20 24.14
N ASP A 20 26.19 -0.04 24.20
CA ASP A 20 26.13 -0.84 25.43
C ASP A 20 27.02 -2.08 25.28
N GLY A 21 28.12 -2.10 26.03
CA GLY A 21 29.11 -3.17 26.04
C GLY A 21 28.59 -4.50 26.60
N GLN A 22 27.73 -5.20 25.87
CA GLN A 22 27.39 -6.60 26.14
C GLN A 22 28.17 -7.52 25.22
N GLY A 23 29.08 -8.27 25.85
CA GLY A 23 30.11 -9.05 25.22
C GLY A 23 29.62 -10.33 24.57
N TYR A 24 30.15 -10.56 23.38
CA TYR A 24 30.50 -11.89 22.90
C TYR A 24 31.88 -11.79 22.26
N ILE A 25 32.92 -11.71 23.09
CA ILE A 25 34.23 -12.42 23.06
C ILE A 25 34.92 -11.96 24.35
N ALA A 26 35.38 -12.91 25.17
CA ALA A 26 36.10 -12.62 26.40
C ALA A 26 37.41 -11.85 26.11
N ALA A 27 37.41 -10.53 26.31
CA ALA A 27 38.61 -9.71 26.27
C ALA A 27 38.54 -8.60 27.33
N ARG A 28 39.70 -8.28 27.91
CA ARG A 28 39.85 -7.50 29.14
C ARG A 28 39.39 -6.04 28.96
N SER A 29 38.98 -5.44 30.07
CA SER A 29 38.32 -4.13 30.27
C SER A 29 38.94 -2.89 29.60
N ASP A 30 40.14 -2.99 29.04
CA ASP A 30 40.86 -1.85 28.45
C ASP A 30 40.56 -1.68 26.94
N GLU A 31 39.89 -2.66 26.31
CA GLU A 31 39.59 -2.67 24.87
C GLU A 31 38.19 -2.10 24.51
N GLN A 32 37.26 -1.96 25.47
CA GLN A 32 35.89 -1.48 25.20
C GLN A 32 35.85 -0.03 24.69
N SER A 33 36.65 0.86 25.28
CA SER A 33 36.75 2.28 24.88
C SER A 33 37.35 2.47 23.48
N GLN A 34 38.22 1.54 23.06
CA GLN A 34 38.81 1.54 21.72
C GLN A 34 37.85 0.96 20.69
N GLN A 35 37.00 0.00 21.06
CA GLN A 35 35.98 -0.60 20.19
C GLN A 35 34.81 0.34 19.89
N ILE A 36 34.30 1.09 20.88
CA ILE A 36 33.27 2.13 20.63
C ILE A 36 33.80 3.19 19.66
N LYS A 37 35.04 3.65 19.88
CA LYS A 37 35.72 4.55 18.94
C LYS A 37 35.97 3.91 17.58
N ALA A 38 36.18 2.60 17.51
CA ALA A 38 36.35 1.91 16.23
C ALA A 38 35.02 1.77 15.46
N ILE A 39 33.89 1.58 16.14
CA ILE A 39 32.55 1.59 15.51
C ILE A 39 32.14 3.00 15.13
N ASP A 40 32.37 4.01 15.96
CA ASP A 40 32.15 5.42 15.59
C ASP A 40 33.05 5.82 14.43
N LYS A 41 34.32 5.39 14.44
CA LYS A 41 35.24 5.60 13.33
C LYS A 41 34.86 4.80 12.08
N LEU A 42 34.31 3.59 12.22
CA LEU A 42 33.73 2.85 11.10
C LEU A 42 32.48 3.59 10.58
N ASN A 43 31.60 4.10 11.43
CA ASN A 43 30.44 4.90 11.02
C ASN A 43 30.86 6.22 10.34
N GLU A 44 31.90 6.89 10.84
CA GLU A 44 32.47 8.10 10.22
C GLU A 44 33.23 7.80 8.91
N GLN A 45 33.91 6.65 8.80
CA GLN A 45 34.75 6.30 7.65
C GLN A 45 34.05 5.46 6.58
N SER A 46 32.93 4.78 6.88
CA SER A 46 32.32 3.78 5.97
C SER A 46 31.08 4.24 5.22
N GLY A 47 30.61 5.49 5.38
CA GLY A 47 29.43 5.96 4.65
C GLY A 47 28.22 5.08 4.94
N PHE A 48 27.84 4.98 6.22
CA PHE A 48 26.84 4.04 6.67
C PHE A 48 25.45 4.66 6.76
N PHE A 49 24.47 4.06 6.07
CA PHE A 49 23.06 4.44 6.11
C PHE A 49 22.18 3.23 6.41
N ILE A 50 21.30 3.37 7.39
CA ILE A 50 20.23 2.41 7.63
C ILE A 50 18.88 3.09 7.44
N LEU A 51 18.01 2.42 6.69
CA LEU A 51 16.59 2.73 6.57
C LEU A 51 15.81 1.48 6.98
N SER A 52 15.00 1.56 8.03
CA SER A 52 14.02 0.53 8.38
C SER A 52 12.63 0.93 7.93
N ALA A 53 11.84 -0.03 7.44
CA ALA A 53 10.46 0.22 7.01
C ALA A 53 9.52 0.61 8.14
N SER A 54 9.82 0.22 9.37
CA SER A 54 8.96 0.51 10.51
C SER A 54 9.77 0.76 11.79
N ALA A 55 9.12 1.38 12.78
CA ALA A 55 9.62 1.41 14.15
C ALA A 55 9.63 0.00 14.77
N SER A 56 10.33 -0.18 15.90
CA SER A 56 10.56 -1.49 16.54
C SER A 56 9.30 -2.27 16.91
N ASN A 57 8.15 -1.59 17.05
CA ASN A 57 6.87 -2.17 17.45
C ASN A 57 5.79 -1.93 16.38
N GLN A 58 6.19 -1.66 15.14
CA GLN A 58 5.29 -1.40 14.03
C GLN A 58 5.48 -2.44 12.92
N SER A 59 4.36 -2.84 12.32
CA SER A 59 4.36 -3.65 11.11
C SER A 59 4.88 -2.83 9.92
N ALA A 60 5.58 -3.49 9.00
CA ALA A 60 5.80 -2.99 7.65
C ALA A 60 4.64 -3.50 6.79
N TYR A 61 3.88 -2.59 6.21
CA TYR A 61 2.71 -2.96 5.42
C TYR A 61 3.09 -3.26 3.98
N GLU A 62 2.56 -4.37 3.48
CA GLU A 62 2.38 -4.59 2.06
C GLU A 62 0.97 -4.09 1.69
N MET A 63 0.89 -3.17 0.75
CA MET A 63 -0.41 -2.74 0.25
C MET A 63 -0.69 -3.52 -1.02
N GLY A 64 -1.78 -4.31 -1.02
CA GLY A 64 -2.20 -5.10 -2.18
C GLY A 64 -2.34 -4.26 -3.45
N ARG A 65 -2.63 -2.95 -3.31
CA ARG A 65 -2.74 -2.00 -4.44
C ARG A 65 -1.41 -1.81 -5.18
N TYR A 66 -0.29 -1.89 -4.46
CA TYR A 66 1.05 -1.72 -5.01
C TYR A 66 1.77 -3.05 -5.24
N SER A 67 1.20 -4.19 -4.80
CA SER A 67 1.79 -5.53 -4.98
C SER A 67 3.25 -5.66 -4.52
N GLN A 68 3.69 -4.80 -3.60
CA GLN A 68 5.02 -4.75 -3.00
C GLN A 68 4.97 -4.07 -1.64
N GLY A 69 6.05 -4.22 -0.85
CA GLY A 69 6.23 -3.50 0.42
C GLY A 69 6.14 -1.98 0.22
N LEU A 70 5.45 -1.31 1.14
CA LEU A 70 5.19 0.13 1.01
C LEU A 70 6.47 0.96 0.99
N LEU A 71 7.51 0.53 1.71
CA LEU A 71 8.82 1.18 1.69
C LEU A 71 9.49 1.01 0.32
N THR A 72 9.53 -0.23 -0.20
CA THR A 72 10.07 -0.52 -1.53
C THR A 72 9.37 0.29 -2.62
N TYR A 73 8.04 0.34 -2.61
CA TYR A 73 7.28 1.20 -3.53
C TYR A 73 7.70 2.66 -3.44
N SER A 74 7.78 3.19 -2.21
CA SER A 74 8.08 4.60 -1.97
C SER A 74 9.49 4.97 -2.43
N LEU A 75 10.46 4.07 -2.25
CA LEU A 75 11.84 4.25 -2.72
C LEU A 75 11.90 4.31 -4.26
N LEU A 76 11.24 3.39 -4.96
CA LEU A 76 11.19 3.37 -6.42
C LEU A 76 10.41 4.57 -6.98
N LYS A 77 9.31 4.94 -6.32
CA LYS A 77 8.48 6.10 -6.69
C LYS A 77 9.28 7.39 -6.60
N ALA A 78 10.06 7.57 -5.53
CA ALA A 78 10.94 8.72 -5.37
C ALA A 78 11.94 8.86 -6.53
N ILE A 79 12.67 7.78 -6.87
CA ILE A 79 13.64 7.80 -7.99
C ILE A 79 12.95 8.19 -9.31
N LYS A 80 11.73 7.69 -9.55
CA LYS A 80 11.04 7.90 -10.83
C LYS A 80 10.32 9.25 -10.94
N GLN A 81 9.86 9.84 -9.83
CA GLN A 81 8.90 10.96 -9.86
C GLN A 81 9.37 12.22 -9.11
N GLN A 82 10.44 12.14 -8.32
CA GLN A 82 10.90 13.25 -7.46
C GLN A 82 12.31 13.69 -7.87
N PRO A 83 12.46 14.62 -8.83
CA PRO A 83 13.78 15.04 -9.32
C PRO A 83 14.61 15.80 -8.29
N ASP A 84 14.00 16.32 -7.22
CA ASP A 84 14.63 17.08 -6.14
C ASP A 84 15.54 16.21 -5.25
N ILE A 85 15.38 14.89 -5.29
CA ILE A 85 16.30 13.95 -4.64
C ILE A 85 17.63 13.81 -5.39
N LEU A 86 17.73 14.38 -6.60
CA LEU A 86 18.94 14.34 -7.41
C LEU A 86 19.78 15.59 -7.20
N GLU A 87 21.02 15.41 -6.77
CA GLU A 87 22.03 16.46 -6.81
C GLU A 87 22.45 16.70 -8.27
N GLN A 88 22.49 17.98 -8.67
CA GLN A 88 22.76 18.41 -10.05
C GLN A 88 21.83 17.76 -11.09
N GLY A 89 20.64 17.31 -10.66
CA GLY A 89 19.65 16.67 -11.53
C GLY A 89 20.05 15.27 -12.03
N LYS A 90 21.11 14.66 -11.48
CA LYS A 90 21.63 13.37 -11.96
C LYS A 90 22.08 12.42 -10.85
N TYR A 91 22.68 12.93 -9.77
CA TYR A 91 23.28 12.09 -8.74
C TYR A 91 22.28 11.83 -7.60
N LEU A 92 22.00 10.58 -7.29
CA LEU A 92 21.02 10.21 -6.26
C LEU A 92 21.58 10.47 -4.86
N ASP A 93 21.06 11.50 -4.20
CA ASP A 93 21.38 11.84 -2.80
C ASP A 93 20.62 10.91 -1.85
N VAL A 94 21.36 10.14 -1.03
CA VAL A 94 20.77 9.11 -0.17
C VAL A 94 19.87 9.72 0.91
N SER A 95 20.26 10.85 1.50
CA SER A 95 19.45 11.50 2.53
C SER A 95 18.12 11.98 1.97
N ARG A 96 18.14 12.69 0.83
CA ARG A 96 16.93 13.18 0.18
C ARG A 96 16.04 12.03 -0.27
N TRP A 97 16.62 10.99 -0.85
CA TRP A 97 15.89 9.81 -1.30
C TRP A 97 15.18 9.09 -0.15
N PHE A 98 15.87 8.88 0.97
CA PHE A 98 15.28 8.21 2.13
C PHE A 98 14.21 9.07 2.80
N SER A 99 14.43 10.38 2.94
CA SER A 99 13.40 11.30 3.46
C SER A 99 12.17 11.38 2.55
N ALA A 100 12.35 11.37 1.23
CA ALA A 100 11.25 11.29 0.26
C ALA A 100 10.42 10.01 0.43
N ALA A 101 11.09 8.87 0.61
CA ALA A 101 10.44 7.59 0.85
C ALA A 101 9.70 7.57 2.20
N GLU A 102 10.32 8.08 3.28
CA GLU A 102 9.69 8.19 4.60
C GLU A 102 8.40 9.01 4.56
N LYS A 103 8.45 10.18 3.91
CA LYS A 103 7.29 11.05 3.73
C LYS A 103 6.17 10.32 2.99
N THR A 104 6.50 9.66 1.87
CA THR A 104 5.53 8.92 1.06
C THR A 104 4.88 7.78 1.85
N VAL A 105 5.66 6.96 2.58
CA VAL A 105 5.12 5.89 3.45
C VAL A 105 4.17 6.46 4.50
N THR A 106 4.56 7.57 5.12
CA THR A 106 3.77 8.23 6.18
C THR A 106 2.45 8.78 5.64
N GLU A 107 2.46 9.39 4.46
CA GLU A 107 1.26 9.90 3.79
C GLU A 107 0.31 8.76 3.40
N LEU A 108 0.83 7.73 2.73
CA LEU A 108 0.03 6.59 2.27
C LEU A 108 -0.58 5.79 3.43
N THR A 109 0.12 5.66 4.56
CA THR A 109 -0.45 4.98 5.72
C THR A 109 -1.53 5.80 6.43
N LYS A 110 -1.34 7.12 6.54
CA LYS A 110 -2.36 8.04 7.09
C LYS A 110 -3.67 7.99 6.30
N GLU A 111 -3.59 8.00 4.97
CA GLU A 111 -4.77 7.93 4.10
C GLU A 111 -5.59 6.66 4.36
N ASN A 112 -4.93 5.55 4.69
CA ASN A 112 -5.57 4.26 4.95
C ASN A 112 -5.88 4.00 6.43
N GLY A 113 -5.71 5.00 7.31
CA GLY A 113 -5.95 4.85 8.75
C GLY A 113 -4.94 3.96 9.49
N ALA A 114 -3.86 3.55 8.82
CA ALA A 114 -2.75 2.80 9.39
C ALA A 114 -1.63 3.75 9.85
N ARG A 115 -0.69 3.23 10.64
CA ARG A 115 0.52 3.98 11.03
C ARG A 115 1.76 3.15 10.74
N GLN A 116 2.60 3.63 9.84
CA GLN A 116 3.96 3.14 9.62
C GLN A 116 4.90 4.34 9.52
N GLN A 117 5.95 4.33 10.33
CA GLN A 117 6.95 5.37 10.31
C GLN A 117 8.33 4.73 10.11
N PRO A 118 8.90 4.86 8.89
CA PRO A 118 10.28 4.44 8.65
C PRO A 118 11.26 5.12 9.59
N GLN A 119 12.41 4.50 9.86
CA GLN A 119 13.47 5.12 10.67
C GLN A 119 14.75 5.19 9.86
N ILE A 120 15.33 6.39 9.81
CA ILE A 120 16.59 6.66 9.13
C ILE A 120 17.67 6.84 10.19
N VAL A 121 18.76 6.09 10.07
CA VAL A 121 19.98 6.28 10.87
C VAL A 121 21.11 6.55 9.91
N SER A 122 21.70 7.74 10.06
CA SER A 122 22.89 8.15 9.35
C SER A 122 23.60 9.27 10.12
N ASN A 123 24.90 9.36 9.93
CA ASN A 123 25.80 10.40 10.43
C ASN A 123 26.61 11.04 9.28
N THR A 124 26.30 10.69 8.03
CA THR A 124 26.98 11.20 6.82
C THR A 124 25.95 11.40 5.70
N ASN A 125 26.35 12.00 4.56
CA ASN A 125 25.56 11.96 3.34
C ASN A 125 26.47 11.73 2.14
N PHE A 126 25.99 10.99 1.15
CA PHE A 126 26.69 10.74 -0.10
C PHE A 126 25.72 10.42 -1.23
N ASN A 127 26.26 10.47 -2.45
CA ASN A 127 25.55 10.07 -3.65
C ASN A 127 25.83 8.60 -3.97
N ILE A 128 24.79 7.81 -4.23
CA ILE A 128 24.91 6.35 -4.44
C ILE A 128 24.81 5.92 -5.91
N GLY A 129 24.60 6.86 -6.83
CA GLY A 129 24.58 6.54 -8.27
C GLY A 129 24.07 7.67 -9.16
N ILE A 130 24.04 7.39 -10.46
CA ILE A 130 23.45 8.23 -11.50
C ILE A 130 22.04 7.72 -11.79
N VAL A 131 21.07 8.63 -11.83
CA VAL A 131 19.71 8.37 -12.30
C VAL A 131 19.55 9.06 -13.64
N ASP A 132 19.72 8.28 -14.70
CA ASP A 132 19.47 8.69 -16.08
C ASP A 132 18.17 8.06 -16.62
N GLU A 133 17.87 8.34 -17.88
CA GLU A 133 16.66 7.82 -18.54
C GLU A 133 16.64 6.30 -18.61
N GLU A 134 17.80 5.64 -18.72
CA GLU A 134 17.89 4.18 -18.71
C GLU A 134 17.46 3.61 -17.35
N VAL A 135 17.93 4.19 -16.25
CA VAL A 135 17.50 3.79 -14.90
C VAL A 135 16.02 4.07 -14.69
N MET A 136 15.54 5.26 -15.07
CA MET A 136 14.14 5.66 -14.88
C MET A 136 13.14 4.81 -15.67
N THR A 137 13.51 4.35 -16.87
CA THR A 137 12.67 3.50 -17.72
C THR A 137 12.59 2.06 -17.21
N LYS A 138 13.65 1.54 -16.59
CA LYS A 138 13.67 0.21 -15.95
C LYS A 138 12.81 0.12 -14.69
N ILE A 139 12.58 1.24 -14.00
CA ILE A 139 11.69 1.28 -12.83
C ILE A 139 10.24 1.21 -13.32
N ILE A 140 9.65 0.03 -13.29
CA ILE A 140 8.23 -0.17 -13.57
C ILE A 140 7.49 -0.09 -12.23
N LEU A 141 6.85 1.06 -11.97
CA LEU A 141 5.97 1.16 -10.82
C LEU A 141 4.70 0.36 -11.11
N PRO A 142 4.28 -0.56 -10.22
CA PRO A 142 3.02 -1.26 -10.38
C PRO A 142 1.89 -0.23 -10.44
N GLN A 143 1.03 -0.36 -11.46
CA GLN A 143 -0.15 0.47 -11.53
C GLN A 143 -1.03 0.21 -10.31
N GLU A 144 -1.53 1.29 -9.73
CA GLU A 144 -2.42 1.24 -8.58
C GLU A 144 -3.67 0.44 -8.94
N LYS A 145 -3.75 -0.79 -8.44
CA LYS A 145 -4.96 -1.59 -8.60
C LYS A 145 -6.16 -0.81 -8.04
N PRO A 146 -7.27 -0.74 -8.77
CA PRO A 146 -8.50 -0.15 -8.25
C PRO A 146 -8.87 -0.77 -6.90
N LEU A 147 -9.12 0.09 -5.92
CA LEU A 147 -9.50 -0.32 -4.56
C LEU A 147 -11.01 -0.23 -4.44
N PHE A 148 -11.67 -1.33 -4.08
CA PHE A 148 -13.10 -1.42 -3.85
C PHE A 148 -13.40 -1.62 -2.37
N THR A 149 -14.54 -1.10 -1.92
CA THR A 149 -15.11 -1.33 -0.58
C THR A 149 -16.54 -1.84 -0.72
N ASN A 150 -17.25 -1.95 0.40
CA ASN A 150 -18.61 -2.49 0.45
C ASN A 150 -19.56 -1.84 -0.57
N SER A 151 -20.34 -2.71 -1.19
CA SER A 151 -21.41 -2.37 -2.11
C SER A 151 -22.65 -1.91 -1.35
N ASN A 152 -23.50 -1.11 -1.99
CA ASN A 152 -24.75 -0.64 -1.41
C ASN A 152 -25.88 -0.66 -2.45
N LEU A 153 -26.59 -1.79 -2.49
CA LEU A 153 -27.71 -2.05 -3.37
C LEU A 153 -28.99 -2.04 -2.55
N GLN A 154 -30.07 -1.48 -3.12
CA GLN A 154 -31.36 -1.44 -2.45
C GLN A 154 -32.47 -1.90 -3.39
N ASN A 155 -33.47 -2.57 -2.86
CA ASN A 155 -34.68 -2.84 -3.62
C ASN A 155 -35.37 -1.50 -3.98
N ALA A 156 -35.82 -1.38 -5.23
CA ALA A 156 -36.52 -0.22 -5.74
C ALA A 156 -37.96 -0.10 -5.23
N ASP A 157 -38.56 -1.20 -4.76
CA ASP A 157 -39.89 -1.19 -4.12
C ASP A 157 -39.85 -0.34 -2.85
N GLU A 158 -40.71 0.68 -2.77
CA GLU A 158 -40.78 1.62 -1.65
C GLU A 158 -41.21 0.96 -0.33
N ASN A 159 -41.95 -0.15 -0.39
CA ASN A 159 -42.37 -0.88 0.81
C ASN A 159 -41.23 -1.71 1.40
N ILE A 160 -40.22 -2.02 0.59
CA ILE A 160 -39.03 -2.76 1.01
C ILE A 160 -37.93 -1.75 1.31
N ALA A 161 -37.46 -1.01 0.31
CA ALA A 161 -36.45 0.05 0.42
C ALA A 161 -35.13 -0.34 1.14
N TYR A 162 -34.87 -1.62 1.34
CA TYR A 162 -33.61 -2.20 1.82
C TYR A 162 -33.19 -3.36 0.91
N ASP A 163 -32.02 -3.95 1.19
CA ASP A 163 -31.47 -5.06 0.40
C ASP A 163 -32.03 -6.43 0.84
N ASP A 164 -33.30 -6.71 0.54
CA ASP A 164 -33.96 -7.95 0.96
C ASP A 164 -33.41 -9.23 0.28
N LYS A 165 -32.64 -9.07 -0.80
CA LYS A 165 -31.95 -10.17 -1.51
C LYS A 165 -30.48 -10.31 -1.16
N GLU A 166 -29.97 -9.52 -0.20
CA GLU A 166 -28.56 -9.49 0.19
C GLU A 166 -27.61 -9.33 -1.02
N LEU A 167 -28.03 -8.62 -2.07
CA LEU A 167 -27.24 -8.50 -3.31
C LEU A 167 -25.93 -7.75 -3.06
N SER A 168 -25.93 -6.80 -2.13
CA SER A 168 -24.72 -6.09 -1.68
C SER A 168 -23.69 -7.06 -1.10
N LYS A 169 -24.13 -7.99 -0.25
CA LYS A 169 -23.25 -9.00 0.37
C LYS A 169 -22.74 -10.00 -0.65
N LEU A 170 -23.58 -10.40 -1.61
CA LEU A 170 -23.14 -11.23 -2.73
C LEU A 170 -22.07 -10.53 -3.58
N LEU A 171 -22.26 -9.25 -3.91
CA LEU A 171 -21.27 -8.45 -4.63
C LEU A 171 -19.96 -8.32 -3.87
N ASP A 172 -20.03 -8.04 -2.58
CA ASP A 172 -18.87 -7.93 -1.70
C ASP A 172 -18.07 -9.24 -1.65
N THR A 173 -18.78 -10.37 -1.61
CA THR A 173 -18.16 -11.70 -1.71
C THR A 173 -17.45 -11.88 -3.06
N LYS A 174 -18.07 -11.49 -4.17
CA LYS A 174 -17.45 -11.60 -5.51
C LYS A 174 -16.27 -10.66 -5.70
N LEU A 175 -16.32 -9.44 -5.18
CA LEU A 175 -15.20 -8.51 -5.19
C LEU A 175 -14.03 -9.05 -4.35
N SER A 176 -14.34 -9.64 -3.18
CA SER A 176 -13.35 -10.34 -2.35
C SER A 176 -12.73 -11.53 -3.09
N ASP A 177 -13.52 -12.37 -3.77
CA ASP A 177 -13.03 -13.51 -4.56
C ASP A 177 -12.12 -13.06 -5.71
N ILE A 178 -12.46 -11.96 -6.39
CA ILE A 178 -11.62 -11.38 -7.46
C ILE A 178 -10.31 -10.84 -6.87
N SER A 179 -10.37 -10.17 -5.72
CA SER A 179 -9.19 -9.64 -5.02
C SER A 179 -8.29 -10.74 -4.46
N ALA A 180 -8.85 -11.90 -4.08
CA ALA A 180 -8.12 -13.02 -3.50
C ALA A 180 -7.22 -13.77 -4.50
N ARG A 181 -7.30 -13.44 -5.80
CA ARG A 181 -6.43 -14.03 -6.84
C ARG A 181 -4.96 -13.58 -6.75
N GLY A 182 -4.56 -12.88 -5.69
CA GLY A 182 -3.17 -12.55 -5.37
C GLY A 182 -2.59 -11.44 -6.26
N SER A 183 -1.32 -11.58 -6.63
CA SER A 183 -0.60 -10.61 -7.47
C SER A 183 -1.25 -10.38 -8.84
N ASP A 184 -2.00 -11.35 -9.36
CA ASP A 184 -2.71 -11.25 -10.64
C ASP A 184 -4.15 -10.71 -10.52
N GLY A 185 -4.63 -10.48 -9.29
CA GLY A 185 -5.95 -9.89 -9.06
C GLY A 185 -6.04 -8.49 -9.69
N PRO A 186 -7.07 -8.20 -10.51
CA PRO A 186 -7.18 -6.92 -11.22
C PRO A 186 -7.55 -5.75 -10.30
N ILE A 187 -7.95 -6.05 -9.05
CA ILE A 187 -8.43 -5.07 -8.07
C ILE A 187 -7.97 -5.48 -6.66
N VAL A 188 -8.14 -4.57 -5.71
CA VAL A 188 -8.07 -4.84 -4.27
C VAL A 188 -9.45 -4.61 -3.67
N TYR A 189 -9.88 -5.49 -2.78
CA TYR A 189 -11.09 -5.31 -1.99
C TYR A 189 -10.74 -5.17 -0.52
N THR A 190 -11.26 -4.14 0.14
CA THR A 190 -11.09 -3.93 1.58
C THR A 190 -12.41 -3.50 2.19
N PRO A 191 -13.03 -4.35 3.05
CA PRO A 191 -14.31 -4.01 3.66
C PRO A 191 -14.15 -2.85 4.65
N ASN A 192 -15.21 -2.05 4.79
CA ASN A 192 -15.33 -0.91 5.69
C ASN A 192 -14.30 0.20 5.48
N LEU A 193 -13.64 0.24 4.31
CA LEU A 193 -12.69 1.28 3.98
C LEU A 193 -13.40 2.60 3.66
N LYS A 194 -12.96 3.69 4.29
CA LYS A 194 -13.52 5.05 4.15
C LYS A 194 -12.43 6.03 3.72
N THR A 195 -12.07 6.00 2.44
CA THR A 195 -11.12 6.93 1.81
C THR A 195 -11.73 7.57 0.57
N GLY A 196 -11.18 8.70 0.11
CA GLY A 196 -11.75 9.44 -1.02
C GLY A 196 -11.54 8.77 -2.39
N ASP A 197 -10.55 7.88 -2.47
CA ASP A 197 -10.07 7.26 -3.71
C ASP A 197 -10.61 5.84 -3.95
N VAL A 198 -11.44 5.32 -3.03
CA VAL A 198 -12.05 3.99 -3.12
C VAL A 198 -13.26 3.96 -4.04
N TRP A 199 -13.41 2.87 -4.78
CA TRP A 199 -14.55 2.60 -5.63
C TRP A 199 -15.68 1.93 -4.87
N VAL A 200 -16.88 2.47 -5.03
CA VAL A 200 -18.10 1.99 -4.39
C VAL A 200 -19.09 1.61 -5.46
N LEU A 201 -19.58 0.37 -5.41
CA LEU A 201 -20.74 -0.06 -6.18
C LEU A 201 -22.01 0.30 -5.42
N SER A 202 -22.89 1.05 -6.05
CA SER A 202 -24.18 1.40 -5.47
C SER A 202 -25.28 1.26 -6.50
N GLY A 203 -26.53 1.11 -6.08
CA GLY A 203 -27.58 0.95 -7.08
C GLY A 203 -28.92 0.58 -6.50
N ARG A 204 -29.87 0.38 -7.41
CA ARG A 204 -31.17 -0.18 -7.08
C ARG A 204 -31.51 -1.35 -7.98
N TYR A 205 -32.25 -2.31 -7.46
CA TYR A 205 -32.78 -3.42 -8.25
C TYR A 205 -34.30 -3.50 -8.16
N GLU A 206 -34.92 -3.91 -9.26
CA GLU A 206 -36.36 -4.17 -9.36
C GLU A 206 -36.60 -5.66 -9.59
N ILE A 207 -37.62 -6.21 -8.93
CA ILE A 207 -38.04 -7.60 -9.11
C ILE A 207 -39.45 -7.62 -9.70
N LYS A 208 -39.62 -8.37 -10.80
CA LYS A 208 -40.91 -8.62 -11.44
C LYS A 208 -41.05 -10.11 -11.72
N GLY A 209 -41.83 -10.79 -10.90
CA GLY A 209 -41.90 -12.26 -10.93
C GLY A 209 -40.53 -12.87 -10.64
N ASN A 210 -40.02 -13.73 -11.54
CA ASN A 210 -38.68 -14.31 -11.43
C ASN A 210 -37.56 -13.41 -12.01
N SER A 211 -37.89 -12.29 -12.64
CA SER A 211 -36.88 -11.41 -13.25
C SER A 211 -36.39 -10.37 -12.25
N ILE A 212 -35.09 -10.15 -12.20
CA ILE A 212 -34.45 -9.06 -11.44
C ILE A 212 -33.63 -8.18 -12.38
N VAL A 213 -33.80 -6.87 -12.28
CA VAL A 213 -33.04 -5.87 -13.05
C VAL A 213 -32.26 -5.01 -12.07
N ALA A 214 -30.94 -5.04 -12.13
CA ALA A 214 -30.06 -4.28 -11.25
C ALA A 214 -29.41 -3.12 -12.00
N ARG A 215 -29.62 -1.89 -11.50
CA ARG A 215 -29.04 -0.65 -12.03
C ARG A 215 -27.88 -0.23 -11.14
N ILE A 216 -26.68 -0.31 -11.67
CA ILE A 216 -25.43 -0.12 -10.94
C ILE A 216 -24.82 1.23 -11.29
N ASN A 217 -24.39 1.94 -10.25
CA ASN A 217 -23.62 3.17 -10.25
C ASN A 217 -22.26 2.88 -9.62
N ILE A 218 -21.19 3.18 -10.35
CA ILE A 218 -19.82 3.12 -9.84
C ILE A 218 -19.37 4.55 -9.54
N ARG A 219 -18.99 4.81 -8.28
CA ARG A 219 -18.46 6.12 -7.85
C ARG A 219 -17.12 5.94 -7.13
N GLN A 220 -16.33 7.00 -7.13
CA GLN A 220 -15.10 7.08 -6.33
C GLN A 220 -15.37 7.99 -5.13
N GLY A 221 -15.24 7.44 -3.92
CA GLY A 221 -15.62 8.13 -2.68
C GLY A 221 -17.07 8.65 -2.71
N ASN A 222 -17.24 9.93 -2.38
CA ASN A 222 -18.53 10.62 -2.37
C ASN A 222 -18.83 11.38 -3.68
N ALA A 223 -18.06 11.13 -4.74
CA ALA A 223 -18.27 11.81 -6.02
C ALA A 223 -19.54 11.34 -6.74
N THR A 224 -19.93 12.08 -7.77
CA THR A 224 -20.97 11.64 -8.70
C THR A 224 -20.57 10.31 -9.36
N PRO A 225 -21.55 9.45 -9.72
CA PRO A 225 -21.25 8.20 -10.42
C PRO A 225 -20.47 8.47 -11.71
N LYS A 226 -19.28 7.85 -11.83
CA LYS A 226 -18.44 7.92 -13.02
C LYS A 226 -18.90 6.94 -14.11
N TYR A 227 -19.40 5.78 -13.69
CA TYR A 227 -19.93 4.76 -14.60
C TYR A 227 -21.31 4.32 -14.16
N ARG A 228 -22.14 3.93 -15.14
CA ARG A 228 -23.47 3.36 -14.91
C ARG A 228 -23.72 2.24 -15.89
N PHE A 229 -24.36 1.18 -15.42
CA PHE A 229 -24.83 0.11 -16.28
C PHE A 229 -26.01 -0.62 -15.65
N GLU A 230 -26.75 -1.34 -16.48
CA GLU A 230 -27.84 -2.22 -16.06
C GLU A 230 -27.48 -3.67 -16.43
N LEU A 231 -27.89 -4.60 -15.58
CA LEU A 231 -27.85 -6.03 -15.86
C LEU A 231 -29.16 -6.69 -15.40
N THR A 232 -29.62 -7.65 -16.18
CA THR A 232 -30.82 -8.44 -15.90
C THR A 232 -30.40 -9.87 -15.55
N GLY A 233 -31.07 -10.45 -14.57
CA GLY A 233 -30.91 -11.84 -14.19
C GLY A 233 -32.22 -12.41 -13.65
N THR A 234 -32.13 -13.54 -12.97
CA THR A 234 -33.28 -14.20 -12.36
C THR A 234 -33.08 -14.38 -10.86
N THR A 235 -34.18 -14.42 -10.11
CA THR A 235 -34.12 -14.49 -8.64
C THR A 235 -33.61 -15.84 -8.11
N ASP A 236 -33.65 -16.89 -8.93
CA ASP A 236 -33.04 -18.19 -8.67
C ASP A 236 -31.53 -18.22 -8.90
N LYS A 237 -30.96 -17.21 -9.59
CA LYS A 237 -29.55 -17.16 -10.02
C LYS A 237 -28.83 -15.88 -9.59
N LEU A 238 -29.12 -15.40 -8.37
CA LEU A 238 -28.51 -14.17 -7.84
C LEU A 238 -26.98 -14.22 -7.79
N ASN A 239 -26.39 -15.38 -7.55
CA ASN A 239 -24.93 -15.56 -7.58
C ASN A 239 -24.33 -15.32 -8.97
N GLU A 240 -24.99 -15.77 -10.04
CA GLU A 240 -24.55 -15.54 -11.42
C GLU A 240 -24.65 -14.04 -11.75
N LEU A 241 -25.75 -13.39 -11.37
CA LEU A 241 -25.95 -11.95 -11.56
C LEU A 241 -24.89 -11.12 -10.81
N ALA A 242 -24.63 -11.43 -9.53
CA ALA A 242 -23.62 -10.76 -8.73
C ALA A 242 -22.22 -10.91 -9.35
N THR A 243 -21.90 -12.09 -9.88
CA THR A 243 -20.62 -12.34 -10.57
C THR A 243 -20.50 -11.46 -11.81
N ALA A 244 -21.53 -11.44 -12.66
CA ALA A 244 -21.55 -10.62 -13.87
C ALA A 244 -21.43 -9.11 -13.57
N ILE A 245 -22.11 -8.63 -12.51
CA ILE A 245 -21.99 -7.24 -12.05
C ILE A 245 -20.56 -6.92 -11.61
N ALA A 246 -19.96 -7.78 -10.77
CA ALA A 246 -18.60 -7.55 -10.25
C ALA A 246 -17.56 -7.57 -11.38
N GLU A 247 -17.64 -8.53 -12.30
CA GLU A 247 -16.72 -8.60 -13.45
C GLU A 247 -16.86 -7.38 -14.37
N LYS A 248 -18.10 -6.98 -14.69
CA LYS A 248 -18.33 -5.78 -15.51
C LYS A 248 -17.82 -4.53 -14.81
N ALA A 249 -18.09 -4.37 -13.52
CA ALA A 249 -17.62 -3.23 -12.74
C ALA A 249 -16.09 -3.14 -12.70
N THR A 250 -15.41 -4.23 -12.39
CA THR A 250 -13.94 -4.26 -12.35
C THR A 250 -13.31 -4.00 -13.71
N SER A 251 -13.97 -4.39 -14.82
CA SER A 251 -13.48 -4.10 -16.17
C SER A 251 -13.56 -2.62 -16.56
N LEU A 252 -14.52 -1.87 -16.04
CA LEU A 252 -14.74 -0.44 -16.34
C LEU A 252 -13.78 0.50 -15.61
N VAL A 253 -13.14 0.00 -14.55
CA VAL A 253 -12.29 0.79 -13.65
C VAL A 253 -10.79 0.52 -13.90
N LYS A 254 -10.47 -0.36 -14.85
CA LYS A 254 -9.09 -0.62 -15.30
C LYS A 254 -8.49 0.58 -16.02
#